data_AF-A0A7X5L6D3-F1
#
_entry.id   AF-A0A7X5L6D3-F1
#
_cell.length_a   1.000
_cell.length_b   1.000
_cell.length_c   1.000
_cell.angle_alpha   90.00
_cell.angle_beta   90.00
_cell.angle_gamma   90.00
#
_symmetry.space_group_name_H-M   'P 1'
#
loop_
_entity.id
_entity.type
_entity.pdbx_description
1 polymer ?
#
loop_
_entity_poly.entity_id
_entity_poly.type
_entity_poly.pdbx_seq_one_letter_code
_entity_poly.pdbx_strand_id
1 'polypeptide(L)'
;MSQRDLAVLLFDNALEIVLAFDSKGLIIYGNVAAHEKLEYGEDLVGVPIDSIFPNAFEKDGDNWILAGSVGNEISRMTAYRKNQTCFPTDMRIVKEETTGIFLCMAQSVLEKEFLSHELEQVKQETEAAMKVKSEFVANVTHELRTPVNGILGHVREMLPEETDKKKLRQLNLIEHCCVQMNKLINNILDFSKLEAGKFVLEPRRFKFRDMIDYVVANHKGRITEKGLDFFVTVSPGVPEYIVGDELRIVQLLNNLLSNAQKFTSVGKISLEVIKTSKMKDSIELFFLVNDTGIGMDAKEQDKLFQSFSQVDASISRKYGGTGLGLSICKQLAELMNGSINVESVKGRGTTFTFSIWVGRDPEESDTDLEEESFVLPKPVSAFSDALEDEEQEEGFASAANREKLLKSLSKLILCVEMENWEKAEMFMETIRQLTANAPQDVSRTVLRLKMAIQKENYEKISTGIETLRGLVETQEESSIGER
;
A
#
# COMPACT_ATOMS: atom_id res chain seq x y z
N MET A 1 19.36 52.87 -26.93
CA MET A 1 20.53 52.00 -26.77
C MET A 1 20.94 51.51 -28.14
N SER A 2 22.22 51.64 -28.49
CA SER A 2 22.76 51.01 -29.68
C SER A 2 22.79 49.48 -29.48
N GLN A 3 22.86 48.70 -30.56
CA GLN A 3 23.03 47.23 -30.46
C GLN A 3 24.28 46.83 -29.66
N ARG A 4 25.32 47.69 -29.64
CA ARG A 4 26.51 47.52 -28.80
C ARG A 4 26.21 47.65 -27.31
N ASP A 5 25.48 48.69 -26.91
CA ASP A 5 25.15 48.92 -25.49
C ASP A 5 24.29 47.78 -24.92
N LEU A 6 23.44 47.17 -25.76
CA LEU A 6 22.64 46.02 -25.38
C LEU A 6 23.48 44.75 -25.23
N ALA A 7 24.44 44.50 -26.13
CA ALA A 7 25.32 43.34 -26.05
C ALA A 7 26.26 43.39 -24.83
N VAL A 8 26.84 44.56 -24.54
CA VAL A 8 27.68 44.77 -23.35
C VAL A 8 26.87 44.51 -22.07
N LEU A 9 25.66 45.05 -21.99
CA LEU A 9 24.77 44.81 -20.84
C LEU A 9 24.44 43.33 -20.65
N LEU A 10 24.24 42.56 -21.73
CA LEU A 10 23.96 41.12 -21.65
C LEU A 10 25.17 40.31 -21.17
N PHE A 11 26.38 40.62 -21.64
CA PHE A 11 27.59 39.91 -21.23
C PHE A 11 28.02 40.27 -19.80
N ASP A 12 27.93 41.54 -19.40
CA ASP A 12 28.29 41.98 -18.05
C ASP A 12 27.44 41.34 -16.96
N ASN A 13 26.16 41.08 -17.25
CA ASN A 13 25.21 40.50 -16.31
C ASN A 13 25.03 38.97 -16.47
N ALA A 14 25.85 38.32 -17.31
CA ALA A 14 25.83 36.86 -17.43
C ALA A 14 26.34 36.21 -16.14
N LEU A 15 25.67 35.15 -15.68
CA LEU A 15 26.07 34.38 -14.49
C LEU A 15 27.32 33.51 -14.75
N GLU A 16 27.59 33.21 -16.00
CA GLU A 16 28.77 32.47 -16.46
C GLU A 16 29.98 33.40 -16.56
N ILE A 17 31.17 32.81 -16.43
CA ILE A 17 32.43 33.52 -16.68
C ILE A 17 32.54 33.74 -18.18
N VAL A 18 32.63 35.00 -18.61
CA VAL A 18 32.85 35.35 -20.01
C VAL A 18 34.17 36.12 -20.12
N LEU A 19 35.09 35.59 -20.91
CA LEU A 19 36.40 36.17 -21.20
C LEU A 19 36.58 36.33 -22.70
N ALA A 20 37.19 37.43 -23.13
CA ALA A 20 37.74 37.54 -24.48
C ALA A 20 39.25 37.76 -24.41
N PHE A 21 40.00 37.12 -25.31
CA PHE A 21 41.46 37.26 -25.38
C PHE A 21 41.95 37.31 -26.84
N ASP A 22 43.10 37.96 -27.03
CA ASP A 22 43.71 38.14 -28.35
C ASP A 22 44.49 36.91 -28.82
N SER A 23 45.05 36.96 -30.03
CA SER A 23 45.85 35.86 -30.58
C SER A 23 47.14 35.58 -29.81
N LYS A 24 47.60 36.52 -28.97
CA LYS A 24 48.75 36.38 -28.07
C LYS A 24 48.37 35.81 -26.71
N GLY A 25 47.09 35.50 -26.48
CA GLY A 25 46.58 34.90 -25.26
C GLY A 25 46.39 35.88 -24.11
N LEU A 26 46.41 37.19 -24.37
CA LEU A 26 46.16 38.21 -23.35
C LEU A 26 44.67 38.53 -23.28
N ILE A 27 44.13 38.49 -22.07
CA ILE A 27 42.72 38.81 -21.83
C ILE A 27 42.47 40.29 -22.15
N ILE A 28 41.54 40.56 -23.05
CA ILE A 28 41.13 41.91 -23.46
C ILE A 28 39.82 42.33 -22.80
N TYR A 29 39.03 41.37 -22.31
CA TYR A 29 37.74 41.61 -21.66
C TYR A 29 37.39 40.46 -20.70
N GLY A 30 36.77 40.81 -19.58
CA GLY A 30 36.11 39.87 -18.68
C GLY A 30 34.82 40.49 -18.15
N ASN A 31 33.75 39.71 -18.04
CA ASN A 31 32.51 40.18 -17.41
C ASN A 31 32.61 40.23 -15.88
N VAL A 32 31.59 40.79 -15.23
CA VAL A 32 31.53 40.90 -13.76
C VAL A 32 31.76 39.54 -13.09
N ALA A 33 31.12 38.48 -13.58
CA ALA A 33 31.28 37.12 -13.03
C ALA A 33 32.73 36.60 -13.17
N ALA A 34 33.44 36.93 -14.24
CA ALA A 34 34.86 36.58 -14.40
C ALA A 34 35.74 37.30 -13.38
N HIS A 35 35.53 38.60 -13.18
CA HIS A 35 36.26 39.40 -12.20
C HIS A 35 36.06 38.90 -10.76
N GLU A 36 34.82 38.56 -10.39
CA GLU A 36 34.47 38.06 -9.05
C GLU A 36 34.92 36.62 -8.83
N LYS A 37 34.55 35.68 -9.71
CA LYS A 37 34.78 34.24 -9.49
C LYS A 37 36.27 33.84 -9.62
N LEU A 38 37.03 34.59 -10.43
CA LEU A 38 38.48 34.35 -10.61
C LEU A 38 39.34 35.19 -9.64
N GLU A 39 38.72 36.11 -8.89
CA GLU A 39 39.38 36.98 -7.90
C GLU A 39 40.51 37.88 -8.45
N TYR A 40 40.49 38.18 -9.75
CA TYR A 40 41.49 39.07 -10.35
C TYR A 40 41.18 40.56 -10.13
N GLY A 41 39.92 40.92 -9.87
CA GLY A 41 39.51 42.33 -9.75
C GLY A 41 39.87 43.10 -11.03
N GLU A 42 40.21 44.38 -10.93
CA GLU A 42 40.55 45.21 -12.11
C GLU A 42 41.79 44.71 -12.90
N ASP A 43 42.61 43.85 -12.31
CA ASP A 43 43.85 43.33 -12.92
C ASP A 43 43.62 42.20 -13.94
N LEU A 44 42.37 41.79 -14.20
CA LEU A 44 42.09 40.65 -15.10
C LEU A 44 42.50 40.92 -16.56
N VAL A 45 42.38 42.17 -17.02
CA VAL A 45 42.75 42.55 -18.39
C VAL A 45 44.27 42.61 -18.50
N GLY A 46 44.82 41.96 -19.53
CA GLY A 46 46.26 41.80 -19.73
C GLY A 46 46.88 40.57 -19.05
N VAL A 47 46.10 39.80 -18.29
CA VAL A 47 46.54 38.51 -17.75
C VAL A 47 46.56 37.47 -18.87
N PRO A 48 47.59 36.61 -18.95
CA PRO A 48 47.59 35.49 -19.88
C PRO A 48 46.47 34.50 -19.57
N ILE A 49 45.71 34.07 -20.57
CA ILE A 49 44.61 33.10 -20.41
C ILE A 49 45.08 31.76 -19.83
N ASP A 50 46.32 31.37 -20.11
CA ASP A 50 46.99 30.18 -19.56
C ASP A 50 47.21 30.25 -18.03
N SER A 51 47.22 31.45 -17.44
CA SER A 51 47.23 31.61 -15.98
C SER A 51 45.89 31.25 -15.34
N ILE A 52 44.80 31.28 -16.11
CA ILE A 52 43.44 30.96 -15.65
C ILE A 52 43.09 29.53 -16.03
N PHE A 53 43.43 29.09 -17.24
CA PHE A 53 43.22 27.72 -17.72
C PHE A 53 44.54 27.11 -18.22
N PRO A 54 45.41 26.64 -17.31
CA PRO A 54 46.68 26.04 -17.67
C PRO A 54 46.49 24.83 -18.59
N ASN A 55 47.32 24.70 -19.63
CA ASN A 55 47.28 23.62 -20.62
C ASN A 55 45.98 23.52 -21.45
N ALA A 56 45.09 24.52 -21.35
CA ALA A 56 43.93 24.62 -22.24
C ALA A 56 44.32 24.98 -23.68
N PHE A 57 45.50 25.60 -23.83
CA PHE A 57 45.99 26.17 -25.06
C PHE A 57 47.42 25.69 -25.34
N GLU A 58 47.67 25.25 -26.56
CA GLU A 58 48.99 24.99 -27.11
C GLU A 58 49.48 26.21 -27.90
N LYS A 59 50.81 26.42 -27.95
CA LYS A 59 51.40 27.47 -28.79
C LYS A 59 51.78 26.91 -30.15
N ASP A 60 51.30 27.55 -31.22
CA ASP A 60 51.75 27.33 -32.60
C ASP A 60 52.38 28.63 -33.13
N GLY A 61 53.71 28.71 -33.02
CA GLY A 61 54.45 29.95 -33.29
C GLY A 61 54.10 31.06 -32.29
N ASP A 62 53.68 32.22 -32.80
CA ASP A 62 53.24 33.38 -32.00
C ASP A 62 51.74 33.34 -31.64
N ASN A 63 51.00 32.32 -32.09
CA ASN A 63 49.56 32.19 -31.89
C ASN A 63 49.22 31.06 -30.90
N TRP A 64 48.15 31.25 -30.14
CA TRP A 64 47.56 30.17 -29.32
C TRP A 64 46.53 29.36 -30.11
N ILE A 65 46.60 28.04 -29.99
CA ILE A 65 45.64 27.06 -30.51
C ILE A 65 45.06 26.31 -29.32
N LEU A 66 43.76 25.95 -29.35
CA LEU A 66 43.19 25.11 -28.30
C LEU A 66 43.87 23.74 -28.30
N ALA A 67 44.27 23.24 -27.13
CA ALA A 67 44.78 21.87 -26.98
C ALA A 67 43.59 20.88 -27.06
N GLY A 68 42.96 20.74 -28.24
CA GLY A 68 41.76 19.91 -28.43
C GLY A 68 40.85 20.37 -29.57
N SER A 69 39.62 19.83 -29.62
CA SER A 69 38.62 20.14 -30.64
C SER A 69 38.31 21.63 -30.68
N VAL A 70 38.71 22.33 -31.74
CA VAL A 70 38.17 23.67 -32.04
C VAL A 70 36.75 23.47 -32.58
N GLY A 71 35.74 23.84 -31.80
CA GLY A 71 34.34 23.65 -32.17
C GLY A 71 33.38 23.89 -31.00
N ASN A 72 32.07 23.80 -31.29
CA ASN A 72 30.97 24.11 -30.38
C ASN A 72 30.82 23.12 -29.19
N GLU A 73 31.84 22.32 -28.88
CA GLU A 73 31.86 21.33 -27.82
C GLU A 73 32.22 21.96 -26.47
N ILE A 74 31.72 21.34 -25.39
CA ILE A 74 32.00 21.75 -24.02
C ILE A 74 33.14 20.88 -23.49
N SER A 75 34.20 21.50 -23.01
CA SER A 75 35.39 20.84 -22.46
C SER A 75 35.48 21.09 -20.97
N ARG A 76 35.71 20.02 -20.20
CA ARG A 76 35.91 20.11 -18.75
C ARG A 76 37.33 20.55 -18.44
N MET A 77 37.47 21.64 -17.70
CA MET A 77 38.75 22.25 -17.35
C MET A 77 38.78 22.77 -15.91
N THR A 78 39.98 23.00 -15.39
CA THR A 78 40.20 23.61 -14.08
C THR A 78 40.54 25.08 -14.25
N ALA A 79 39.72 25.97 -13.70
CA ALA A 79 39.99 27.40 -13.66
C ALA A 79 40.79 27.76 -12.39
N TYR A 80 41.78 28.62 -12.52
CA TYR A 80 42.62 29.10 -11.42
C TYR A 80 42.33 30.56 -11.08
N ARG A 81 42.19 30.83 -9.79
CA ARG A 81 42.02 32.17 -9.23
C ARG A 81 43.36 32.85 -9.03
N LYS A 82 43.36 34.17 -8.87
CA LYS A 82 44.58 34.96 -8.57
C LYS A 82 45.30 34.49 -7.31
N ASN A 83 44.54 34.01 -6.32
CA ASN A 83 45.08 33.47 -5.06
C ASN A 83 45.65 32.04 -5.18
N GLN A 84 45.74 31.48 -6.40
CA GLN A 84 46.22 30.13 -6.72
C GLN A 84 45.31 28.97 -6.28
N THR A 85 44.11 29.25 -5.75
CA THR A 85 43.06 28.23 -5.63
C THR A 85 42.44 27.96 -6.99
N CYS A 86 41.80 26.79 -7.15
CA CYS A 86 41.17 26.42 -8.40
C CYS A 86 39.76 25.85 -8.20
N PHE A 87 39.00 25.76 -9.28
CA PHE A 87 37.69 25.13 -9.29
C PHE A 87 37.41 24.51 -10.67
N PRO A 88 36.63 23.40 -10.71
CA PRO A 88 36.26 22.76 -11.95
C PRO A 88 35.23 23.62 -12.71
N THR A 89 35.38 23.63 -14.02
CA THR A 89 34.54 24.37 -14.96
C THR A 89 34.22 23.54 -16.19
N ASP A 90 33.00 23.70 -16.70
CA ASP A 90 32.66 23.30 -18.05
C ASP A 90 32.84 24.55 -18.94
N MET A 91 33.72 24.46 -19.93
CA MET A 91 34.20 25.59 -20.72
C MET A 91 33.91 25.39 -22.20
N ARG A 92 33.51 26.45 -22.88
CA ARG A 92 33.36 26.52 -24.34
C ARG A 92 34.17 27.70 -24.87
N ILE A 93 34.89 27.47 -25.97
CA ILE A 93 35.66 28.53 -26.62
C ILE A 93 35.25 28.64 -28.09
N VAL A 94 35.03 29.87 -28.53
CA VAL A 94 34.65 30.21 -29.91
C VAL A 94 35.64 31.25 -30.43
N LYS A 95 36.13 31.06 -31.66
CA LYS A 95 37.02 32.01 -32.34
C LYS A 95 36.23 32.84 -33.35
N GLU A 96 36.39 34.15 -33.33
CA GLU A 96 35.86 35.04 -34.38
C GLU A 96 36.85 35.11 -35.56
N GLU A 97 36.40 34.72 -36.76
CA GLU A 97 37.28 34.58 -37.94
C GLU A 97 37.82 35.92 -38.48
N THR A 98 37.09 37.01 -38.29
CA THR A 98 37.42 38.34 -38.86
C THR A 98 38.40 39.13 -38.01
N THR A 99 38.30 39.03 -36.68
CA THR A 99 39.13 39.78 -35.73
C THR A 99 40.26 38.95 -35.13
N GLY A 100 40.14 37.61 -35.18
CA GLY A 100 41.07 36.69 -34.54
C GLY A 100 40.94 36.63 -33.01
N ILE A 101 39.89 37.23 -32.45
CA ILE A 101 39.60 37.22 -31.00
C ILE A 101 38.96 35.88 -30.62
N PHE A 102 39.31 35.39 -29.44
CA PHE A 102 38.70 34.21 -28.85
C PHE A 102 37.75 34.62 -27.72
N LEU A 103 36.56 34.03 -27.71
CA LEU A 103 35.56 34.15 -26.65
C LEU A 103 35.54 32.84 -25.86
N CYS A 104 35.81 32.92 -24.56
CA CYS A 104 35.71 31.81 -23.61
C CYS A 104 34.50 32.03 -22.69
N MET A 105 33.64 31.03 -22.62
CA MET A 105 32.53 30.95 -21.69
C MET A 105 32.78 29.77 -20.76
N ALA A 106 32.78 29.99 -19.45
CA ALA A 106 33.04 28.95 -18.46
C ALA A 106 31.99 28.99 -17.34
N GLN A 107 31.45 27.83 -17.01
CA GLN A 107 30.53 27.66 -15.88
C GLN A 107 31.20 26.83 -14.80
N SER A 108 31.22 27.33 -13.56
CA SER A 108 31.68 26.54 -12.42
C SER A 108 30.74 25.37 -12.18
N VAL A 109 31.30 24.17 -12.04
CA VAL A 109 30.55 22.94 -11.72
C VAL A 109 30.79 22.47 -10.28
N LEU A 110 31.51 23.26 -9.48
CA LEU A 110 31.90 22.88 -8.11
C LEU A 110 30.70 22.57 -7.20
N GLU A 111 29.70 23.45 -7.20
CA GLU A 111 28.48 23.26 -6.40
C GLU A 111 27.71 22.02 -6.86
N LYS A 112 27.55 21.85 -8.17
CA LYS A 112 26.89 20.67 -8.77
C LYS A 112 27.61 19.37 -8.40
N GLU A 113 28.94 19.35 -8.43
CA GLU A 113 29.74 18.19 -8.06
C GLU A 113 29.67 17.90 -6.56
N PHE A 114 29.73 18.94 -5.72
CA PHE A 114 29.57 18.79 -4.26
C PHE A 114 28.21 18.18 -3.91
N LEU A 115 27.11 18.75 -4.43
CA LEU A 115 25.77 18.21 -4.20
C LEU A 115 25.63 16.78 -4.76
N SER A 116 26.19 16.50 -5.93
CA SER A 116 26.16 15.16 -6.51
C SER A 116 26.90 14.15 -5.64
N HIS A 117 28.04 14.52 -5.06
CA HIS A 117 28.80 13.66 -4.16
C HIS A 117 28.09 13.45 -2.84
N GLU A 118 27.50 14.51 -2.26
CA GLU A 118 26.71 14.42 -1.03
C GLU A 118 25.49 13.52 -1.21
N LEU A 119 24.77 13.66 -2.33
CA LEU A 119 23.66 12.78 -2.69
C LEU A 119 24.09 11.32 -2.83
N GLU A 120 25.21 11.08 -3.51
CA GLU A 120 25.73 9.71 -3.69
C GLU A 120 26.17 9.10 -2.35
N GLN A 121 26.81 9.88 -1.48
CA GLN A 121 27.19 9.42 -0.15
C GLN A 121 25.97 9.07 0.71
N VAL A 122 24.97 9.96 0.78
CA VAL A 122 23.73 9.72 1.53
C VAL A 122 22.99 8.50 0.98
N LYS A 123 22.97 8.32 -0.34
CA LYS A 123 22.39 7.14 -0.99
C LYS A 123 23.13 5.86 -0.58
N GLN A 124 24.46 5.84 -0.64
CA GLN A 124 25.28 4.70 -0.24
C GLN A 124 25.09 4.34 1.25
N GLU A 125 25.05 5.33 2.13
CA GLU A 125 24.79 5.13 3.56
C GLU A 125 23.38 4.53 3.79
N THR A 126 22.38 5.03 3.07
CA THR A 126 21.00 4.52 3.12
C THR A 126 20.91 3.08 2.62
N GLU A 127 21.53 2.77 1.47
CA GLU A 127 21.55 1.42 0.91
C GLU A 127 22.29 0.42 1.81
N ALA A 128 23.41 0.83 2.40
CA ALA A 128 24.15 0.01 3.37
C ALA A 128 23.31 -0.28 4.62
N ALA A 129 22.64 0.73 5.18
CA ALA A 129 21.75 0.57 6.32
C ALA A 129 20.57 -0.37 6.00
N MET A 130 19.93 -0.21 4.83
CA MET A 130 18.86 -1.09 4.37
C MET A 130 19.33 -2.53 4.20
N LYS A 131 20.55 -2.74 3.66
CA LYS A 131 21.13 -4.08 3.51
C LYS A 131 21.35 -4.76 4.86
N VAL A 132 21.98 -4.07 5.82
CA VAL A 132 22.21 -4.60 7.17
C VAL A 132 20.89 -4.92 7.87
N LYS A 133 19.90 -4.02 7.77
CA LYS A 133 18.54 -4.25 8.31
C LYS A 133 17.90 -5.51 7.72
N SER A 134 17.97 -5.68 6.40
CA SER A 134 17.39 -6.82 5.71
C SER A 134 18.07 -8.14 6.06
N GLU A 135 19.40 -8.16 6.12
CA GLU A 135 20.18 -9.34 6.52
C GLU A 135 19.90 -9.72 7.99
N PHE A 136 19.82 -8.73 8.88
CA PHE A 136 19.46 -8.95 10.28
C PHE A 136 18.07 -9.59 10.42
N VAL A 137 17.06 -9.05 9.74
CA VAL A 137 15.68 -9.60 9.79
C VAL A 137 15.65 -11.02 9.20
N ALA A 138 16.33 -11.27 8.08
CA ALA A 138 16.39 -12.59 7.48
C ALA A 138 17.01 -13.63 8.43
N ASN A 139 18.12 -13.29 9.08
CA ASN A 139 18.80 -14.16 10.04
C ASN A 139 17.93 -14.44 11.27
N VAL A 140 17.36 -13.40 11.89
CA VAL A 140 16.46 -13.56 13.05
C VAL A 140 15.25 -14.42 12.69
N THR A 141 14.68 -14.22 11.51
CA THR A 141 13.55 -15.03 11.01
C THR A 141 13.92 -16.51 10.91
N HIS A 142 15.12 -16.83 10.42
CA HIS A 142 15.62 -18.21 10.34
C HIS A 142 15.80 -18.83 11.72
N GLU A 143 16.42 -18.09 12.65
CA GLU A 143 16.66 -18.55 14.02
C GLU A 143 15.37 -18.71 14.82
N LEU A 144 14.32 -17.95 14.52
CA LEU A 144 12.99 -18.13 15.13
C LEU A 144 12.22 -19.30 14.50
N ARG A 145 12.39 -19.56 13.21
CA ARG A 145 11.67 -20.63 12.49
C ARG A 145 12.06 -22.01 12.98
N THR A 146 13.34 -22.25 13.21
CA THR A 146 13.86 -23.56 13.63
C THR A 146 13.21 -24.10 14.91
N PRO A 147 13.19 -23.37 16.05
CA PRO A 147 12.55 -23.86 17.27
C PRO A 147 11.02 -23.98 17.12
N VAL A 148 10.36 -23.07 16.39
CA VAL A 148 8.91 -23.13 16.15
C VAL A 148 8.53 -24.39 15.36
N ASN A 149 9.31 -24.73 14.32
CA ASN A 149 9.09 -25.93 13.54
C ASN A 149 9.40 -27.22 14.33
N GLY A 150 10.39 -27.18 15.22
CA GLY A 150 10.65 -28.28 16.16
C GLY A 150 9.45 -28.56 17.08
N ILE A 151 8.92 -27.51 17.73
CA ILE A 151 7.72 -27.62 18.58
C ILE A 151 6.52 -28.12 17.77
N LEU A 152 6.28 -27.54 16.59
CA LEU A 152 5.17 -27.93 15.72
C LEU A 152 5.27 -29.39 15.27
N GLY A 153 6.49 -29.86 14.94
CA GLY A 153 6.76 -31.24 14.58
C GLY A 153 6.39 -32.21 15.70
N HIS A 154 6.90 -31.96 16.91
CA HIS A 154 6.58 -32.80 18.08
C HIS A 154 5.09 -32.80 18.44
N VAL A 155 4.42 -31.65 18.35
CA VAL A 155 2.97 -31.58 18.61
C VAL A 155 2.19 -32.41 17.60
N ARG A 156 2.56 -32.34 16.31
CA ARG A 156 1.93 -33.13 15.24
C ARG A 156 2.21 -34.62 15.35
N GLU A 157 3.35 -34.99 15.90
CA GLU A 157 3.69 -36.38 16.21
C GLU A 157 2.86 -36.94 17.37
N MET A 158 2.63 -36.14 18.42
CA MET A 158 1.86 -36.56 19.60
C MET A 158 0.33 -36.56 19.36
N LEU A 159 -0.17 -35.70 18.47
CA LEU A 159 -1.61 -35.52 18.24
C LEU A 159 -2.38 -36.82 17.89
N PRO A 160 -1.89 -37.68 16.98
CA PRO A 160 -2.57 -38.93 16.64
C PRO A 160 -2.59 -39.98 17.78
N GLU A 161 -1.63 -39.91 18.70
CA GLU A 161 -1.45 -40.90 19.78
C GLU A 161 -2.20 -40.52 21.07
N GLU A 162 -2.57 -39.23 21.21
CA GLU A 162 -3.21 -38.72 22.42
C GLU A 162 -4.72 -38.99 22.45
N THR A 163 -5.20 -39.54 23.57
CA THR A 163 -6.61 -39.90 23.76
C THR A 163 -7.30 -39.08 24.84
N ASP A 164 -6.53 -38.39 25.69
CA ASP A 164 -7.05 -37.49 26.70
C ASP A 164 -7.55 -36.18 26.07
N LYS A 165 -8.86 -35.93 26.16
CA LYS A 165 -9.53 -34.73 25.64
C LYS A 165 -8.92 -33.41 26.13
N LYS A 166 -8.41 -33.34 27.37
CA LYS A 166 -7.78 -32.12 27.90
C LYS A 166 -6.44 -31.87 27.23
N LYS A 167 -5.62 -32.91 27.07
CA LYS A 167 -4.32 -32.82 26.39
C LYS A 167 -4.47 -32.56 24.90
N LEU A 168 -5.45 -33.19 24.24
CA LEU A 168 -5.79 -32.88 22.85
C LEU A 168 -6.14 -31.41 22.66
N ARG A 169 -6.96 -30.80 23.54
CA ARG A 169 -7.25 -29.36 23.47
C ARG A 169 -5.97 -28.51 23.62
N GLN A 170 -5.06 -28.88 24.52
CA GLN A 170 -3.79 -28.17 24.71
C GLN A 170 -2.86 -28.32 23.49
N LEU A 171 -2.70 -29.52 22.94
CA LEU A 171 -1.88 -29.78 21.76
C LEU A 171 -2.40 -28.99 20.54
N ASN A 172 -3.71 -29.00 20.31
CA ASN A 172 -4.33 -28.20 19.23
C ASN A 172 -4.09 -26.69 19.43
N LEU A 173 -4.13 -26.20 20.68
CA LEU A 173 -3.82 -24.80 20.98
C LEU A 173 -2.34 -24.47 20.68
N ILE A 174 -1.41 -25.34 21.07
CA ILE A 174 0.02 -25.15 20.77
C ILE A 174 0.25 -25.18 19.25
N GLU A 175 -0.34 -26.15 18.52
CA GLU A 175 -0.26 -26.22 17.06
C GLU A 175 -0.74 -24.92 16.43
N HIS A 176 -1.91 -24.41 16.87
CA HIS A 176 -2.46 -23.16 16.40
C HIS A 176 -1.49 -21.99 16.61
N CYS A 177 -0.91 -21.86 17.81
CA CYS A 177 0.06 -20.82 18.13
C CYS A 177 1.32 -20.92 17.24
N CYS A 178 1.86 -22.12 17.02
CA CYS A 178 3.00 -22.32 16.13
C CYS A 178 2.68 -21.93 14.67
N VAL A 179 1.50 -22.29 14.17
CA VAL A 179 1.05 -21.90 12.82
C VAL A 179 0.90 -20.38 12.70
N GLN A 180 0.34 -19.71 13.71
CA GLN A 180 0.24 -18.24 13.71
C GLN A 180 1.62 -17.60 13.77
N MET A 181 2.53 -18.11 14.60
CA MET A 181 3.89 -17.58 14.72
C MET A 181 4.66 -17.72 13.40
N ASN A 182 4.55 -18.86 12.72
CA ASN A 182 5.11 -19.05 11.37
C ASN A 182 4.55 -18.04 10.35
N LYS A 183 3.24 -17.72 10.41
CA LYS A 183 2.67 -16.65 9.57
C LYS A 183 3.27 -15.29 9.88
N LEU A 184 3.48 -14.95 11.15
CA LEU A 184 4.10 -13.67 11.54
C LEU A 184 5.55 -13.57 11.07
N ILE A 185 6.32 -14.64 11.26
CA ILE A 185 7.70 -14.78 10.81
C ILE A 185 7.78 -14.58 9.29
N ASN A 186 6.91 -15.23 8.53
CA ASN A 186 6.85 -15.09 7.07
C ASN A 186 6.46 -13.67 6.65
N ASN A 187 5.47 -13.06 7.31
CA ASN A 187 5.07 -11.68 7.02
C ASN A 187 6.21 -10.67 7.28
N ILE A 188 7.00 -10.85 8.33
CA ILE A 188 8.16 -10.01 8.63
C ILE A 188 9.24 -10.15 7.53
N LEU A 189 9.51 -11.37 7.09
CA LEU A 189 10.48 -11.63 6.04
C LEU A 189 10.02 -11.09 4.68
N ASP A 190 8.75 -11.30 4.32
CA ASP A 190 8.17 -10.74 3.09
C ASP A 190 8.22 -9.21 3.12
N PHE A 191 7.84 -8.59 4.24
CA PHE A 191 7.94 -7.14 4.43
C PHE A 191 9.39 -6.64 4.24
N SER A 192 10.37 -7.31 4.86
CA SER A 192 11.77 -6.92 4.72
C SER A 192 12.30 -7.06 3.29
N LYS A 193 11.86 -8.08 2.55
CA LYS A 193 12.21 -8.25 1.13
C LYS A 193 11.59 -7.18 0.25
N LEU A 194 10.33 -6.82 0.50
CA LEU A 194 9.62 -5.77 -0.24
C LEU A 194 10.23 -4.39 0.05
N GLU A 195 10.51 -4.06 1.30
CA GLU A 195 11.14 -2.79 1.71
C GLU A 195 12.54 -2.62 1.09
N ALA A 196 13.29 -3.73 0.92
CA ALA A 196 14.59 -3.72 0.27
C ALA A 196 14.54 -3.79 -1.27
N GLY A 197 13.34 -3.83 -1.88
CA GLY A 197 13.18 -4.00 -3.33
C GLY A 197 13.69 -5.33 -3.89
N LYS A 198 13.91 -6.34 -3.03
CA LYS A 198 14.47 -7.67 -3.38
C LYS A 198 13.39 -8.73 -3.59
N PHE A 199 12.14 -8.35 -3.54
CA PHE A 199 11.03 -9.27 -3.74
C PHE A 199 10.84 -9.53 -5.23
N VAL A 200 10.82 -10.81 -5.61
CA VAL A 200 10.66 -11.23 -7.00
C VAL A 200 9.32 -11.93 -7.12
N LEU A 201 8.47 -11.46 -8.05
CA LEU A 201 7.24 -12.14 -8.42
C LEU A 201 7.57 -13.38 -9.24
N GLU A 202 6.82 -14.46 -9.03
CA GLU A 202 6.94 -15.69 -9.82
C GLU A 202 5.69 -15.87 -10.69
N PRO A 203 5.59 -15.17 -11.84
CA PRO A 203 4.41 -15.28 -12.70
C PRO A 203 4.32 -16.67 -13.32
N ARG A 204 3.17 -17.31 -13.18
CA ARG A 204 2.83 -18.62 -13.75
C ARG A 204 1.45 -18.56 -14.37
N ARG A 205 1.18 -19.45 -15.33
CA ARG A 205 -0.15 -19.64 -15.91
C ARG A 205 -1.01 -20.45 -14.94
N PHE A 206 -2.16 -19.94 -14.53
CA PHE A 206 -3.10 -20.64 -13.67
C PHE A 206 -4.55 -20.29 -14.01
N LYS A 207 -5.49 -21.12 -13.53
CA LYS A 207 -6.93 -20.88 -13.67
C LYS A 207 -7.41 -19.87 -12.65
N PHE A 208 -7.92 -18.73 -13.11
CA PHE A 208 -8.33 -17.66 -12.22
C PHE A 208 -9.50 -18.06 -11.30
N ARG A 209 -10.49 -18.76 -11.86
CA ARG A 209 -11.69 -19.18 -11.11
C ARG A 209 -11.35 -20.21 -10.03
N ASP A 210 -10.46 -21.16 -10.32
CA ASP A 210 -10.00 -22.14 -9.32
C ASP A 210 -9.29 -21.47 -8.14
N MET A 211 -8.49 -20.42 -8.41
CA MET A 211 -7.85 -19.62 -7.36
C MET A 211 -8.89 -18.89 -6.49
N ILE A 212 -9.91 -18.28 -7.10
CA ILE A 212 -11.00 -17.64 -6.36
C ILE A 212 -11.77 -18.68 -5.53
N ASP A 213 -12.12 -19.82 -6.10
CA ASP A 213 -12.83 -20.90 -5.39
C ASP A 213 -12.02 -21.41 -4.18
N TYR A 214 -10.71 -21.54 -4.33
CA TYR A 214 -9.80 -21.88 -3.23
C TYR A 214 -9.84 -20.83 -2.10
N VAL A 215 -9.78 -19.53 -2.44
CA VAL A 215 -9.90 -18.45 -1.46
C VAL A 215 -11.26 -18.50 -0.76
N VAL A 216 -12.35 -18.66 -1.53
CA VAL A 216 -13.71 -18.72 -1.00
C VAL A 216 -13.89 -19.90 -0.04
N ALA A 217 -13.40 -21.08 -0.41
CA ALA A 217 -13.48 -22.27 0.44
C ALA A 217 -12.82 -22.07 1.81
N ASN A 218 -11.73 -21.32 1.88
CA ASN A 218 -11.00 -21.04 3.12
C ASN A 218 -11.72 -20.10 4.09
N HIS A 219 -12.60 -19.22 3.58
CA HIS A 219 -13.30 -18.21 4.40
C HIS A 219 -14.78 -18.53 4.63
N LYS A 220 -15.44 -19.16 3.65
CA LYS A 220 -16.90 -19.36 3.63
C LYS A 220 -17.41 -20.00 4.93
N GLY A 221 -16.80 -21.09 5.38
CA GLY A 221 -17.24 -21.79 6.60
C GLY A 221 -17.18 -20.89 7.84
N ARG A 222 -16.09 -20.13 8.02
CA ARG A 222 -15.92 -19.27 9.20
C ARG A 222 -16.83 -18.04 9.16
N ILE A 223 -17.07 -17.48 7.97
CA ILE A 223 -17.97 -16.34 7.77
C ILE A 223 -19.43 -16.75 8.04
N THR A 224 -19.87 -17.89 7.51
CA THR A 224 -21.25 -18.38 7.68
C THR A 224 -21.50 -18.91 9.10
N GLU A 225 -20.51 -19.53 9.75
CA GLU A 225 -20.59 -19.89 11.17
C GLU A 225 -20.82 -18.66 12.06
N LYS A 226 -20.18 -17.53 11.73
CA LYS A 226 -20.41 -16.23 12.39
C LYS A 226 -21.80 -15.64 12.09
N GLY A 227 -22.53 -16.21 11.13
CA GLY A 227 -23.87 -15.77 10.73
C GLY A 227 -23.88 -14.61 9.75
N LEU A 228 -22.77 -14.34 9.08
CA LEU A 228 -22.65 -13.32 8.05
C LEU A 228 -22.99 -13.91 6.67
N ASP A 229 -23.56 -13.08 5.81
CA ASP A 229 -23.75 -13.43 4.40
C ASP A 229 -22.44 -13.22 3.63
N PHE A 230 -22.12 -14.13 2.71
CA PHE A 230 -20.90 -14.04 1.90
C PHE A 230 -21.23 -14.19 0.41
N PHE A 231 -20.96 -13.15 -0.36
CA PHE A 231 -21.23 -13.08 -1.79
C PHE A 231 -19.94 -12.94 -2.59
N VAL A 232 -19.85 -13.66 -3.70
CA VAL A 232 -18.66 -13.62 -4.56
C VAL A 232 -19.11 -13.55 -6.01
N THR A 233 -18.65 -12.53 -6.72
CA THR A 233 -19.00 -12.28 -8.11
C THR A 233 -17.73 -12.07 -8.93
N VAL A 234 -17.54 -12.89 -9.95
CA VAL A 234 -16.46 -12.74 -10.93
C VAL A 234 -17.09 -12.40 -12.27
N SER A 235 -16.76 -11.23 -12.81
CA SER A 235 -17.31 -10.76 -14.08
C SER A 235 -17.02 -11.76 -15.22
N PRO A 236 -17.98 -11.98 -16.14
CA PRO A 236 -17.76 -12.79 -17.34
C PRO A 236 -16.57 -12.32 -18.20
N GLY A 237 -16.22 -11.04 -18.11
CA GLY A 237 -15.10 -10.46 -18.85
C GLY A 237 -13.70 -10.84 -18.33
N VAL A 238 -13.62 -11.51 -17.18
CA VAL A 238 -12.36 -12.03 -16.61
C VAL A 238 -12.02 -13.38 -17.29
N PRO A 239 -10.82 -13.53 -17.89
CA PRO A 239 -10.46 -14.76 -18.59
C PRO A 239 -10.35 -15.99 -17.67
N GLU A 240 -10.44 -17.20 -18.23
CA GLU A 240 -10.30 -18.44 -17.46
C GLU A 240 -8.85 -18.61 -16.99
N TYR A 241 -7.89 -18.28 -17.85
CA TYR A 241 -6.46 -18.38 -17.54
C TYR A 241 -5.77 -17.01 -17.53
N ILE A 242 -4.90 -16.81 -16.55
CA ILE A 242 -4.04 -15.62 -16.48
C ILE A 242 -2.61 -16.02 -16.15
N VAL A 243 -1.66 -15.15 -16.48
CA VAL A 243 -0.25 -15.28 -16.15
C VAL A 243 0.09 -14.27 -15.05
N GLY A 244 0.33 -14.76 -13.84
CA GLY A 244 0.62 -13.92 -12.67
C GLY A 244 1.10 -14.74 -11.48
N ASP A 245 1.37 -14.09 -10.36
CA ASP A 245 1.78 -14.78 -9.14
C ASP A 245 0.55 -15.13 -8.28
N GLU A 246 0.00 -16.33 -8.49
CA GLU A 246 -1.20 -16.84 -7.82
C GLU A 246 -1.10 -16.73 -6.29
N LEU A 247 0.07 -17.08 -5.73
CA LEU A 247 0.27 -17.10 -4.28
C LEU A 247 0.15 -15.71 -3.67
N ARG A 248 0.60 -14.66 -4.38
CA ARG A 248 0.53 -13.27 -3.91
C ARG A 248 -0.87 -12.68 -4.05
N ILE A 249 -1.61 -13.06 -5.09
CA ILE A 249 -3.03 -12.70 -5.22
C ILE A 249 -3.85 -13.34 -4.09
N VAL A 250 -3.62 -14.63 -3.82
CA VAL A 250 -4.24 -15.34 -2.69
C VAL A 250 -3.87 -14.68 -1.35
N GLN A 251 -2.62 -14.21 -1.19
CA GLN A 251 -2.17 -13.50 0.01
C GLN A 251 -2.90 -12.16 0.20
N LEU A 252 -3.07 -11.37 -0.87
CA LEU A 252 -3.86 -10.13 -0.86
C LEU A 252 -5.30 -10.40 -0.40
N LEU A 253 -5.99 -11.30 -1.09
CA LEU A 253 -7.39 -11.63 -0.82
C LEU A 253 -7.58 -12.18 0.59
N ASN A 254 -6.69 -13.08 1.04
CA ASN A 254 -6.78 -13.66 2.38
C ASN A 254 -6.62 -12.61 3.48
N ASN A 255 -5.73 -11.64 3.31
CA ASN A 255 -5.56 -10.55 4.28
C ASN A 255 -6.82 -9.67 4.36
N LEU A 256 -7.36 -9.28 3.21
CA LEU A 256 -8.55 -8.42 3.14
C LEU A 256 -9.81 -9.12 3.66
N LEU A 257 -10.07 -10.37 3.23
CA LEU A 257 -11.23 -11.15 3.69
C LEU A 257 -11.14 -11.50 5.17
N SER A 258 -9.94 -11.82 5.68
CA SER A 258 -9.71 -12.04 7.11
C SER A 258 -10.02 -10.78 7.92
N ASN A 259 -9.65 -9.59 7.42
CA ASN A 259 -9.99 -8.33 8.06
C ASN A 259 -11.51 -8.07 8.03
N ALA A 260 -12.16 -8.26 6.88
CA ALA A 260 -13.62 -8.14 6.76
C ALA A 260 -14.35 -9.06 7.74
N GLN A 261 -13.94 -10.34 7.82
CA GLN A 261 -14.50 -11.32 8.76
C GLN A 261 -14.27 -10.89 10.22
N LYS A 262 -13.07 -10.39 10.54
CA LYS A 262 -12.69 -9.97 11.88
C LYS A 262 -13.55 -8.81 12.38
N PHE A 263 -13.76 -7.80 11.53
CA PHE A 263 -14.39 -6.52 11.89
C PHE A 263 -15.89 -6.44 11.62
N THR A 264 -16.47 -7.44 10.94
CA THR A 264 -17.92 -7.54 10.73
C THR A 264 -18.56 -8.47 11.75
N SER A 265 -19.42 -7.94 12.62
CA SER A 265 -20.16 -8.75 13.60
C SER A 265 -21.51 -9.20 13.06
N VAL A 266 -22.17 -8.35 12.26
CA VAL A 266 -23.50 -8.59 11.66
C VAL A 266 -23.48 -8.01 10.25
N GLY A 267 -24.22 -8.65 9.34
CA GLY A 267 -24.42 -8.18 7.97
C GLY A 267 -23.71 -9.07 6.95
N LYS A 268 -23.02 -8.46 5.99
CA LYS A 268 -22.52 -9.16 4.80
C LYS A 268 -21.08 -8.78 4.46
N ILE A 269 -20.43 -9.70 3.79
CA ILE A 269 -19.14 -9.51 3.14
C ILE A 269 -19.31 -9.86 1.66
N SER A 270 -18.78 -9.04 0.76
CA SER A 270 -18.74 -9.36 -0.67
C SER A 270 -17.34 -9.25 -1.25
N LEU A 271 -17.05 -10.11 -2.22
CA LEU A 271 -15.87 -10.05 -3.09
C LEU A 271 -16.33 -9.94 -4.53
N GLU A 272 -15.94 -8.87 -5.21
CA GLU A 272 -16.22 -8.66 -6.63
C GLU A 272 -14.92 -8.54 -7.40
N VAL A 273 -14.86 -9.16 -8.59
CA VAL A 273 -13.71 -9.09 -9.49
C VAL A 273 -14.18 -8.73 -10.89
N ILE A 274 -13.57 -7.69 -11.45
CA ILE A 274 -13.88 -7.21 -12.80
C ILE A 274 -12.58 -6.98 -13.58
N LYS A 275 -12.65 -7.10 -14.91
CA LYS A 275 -11.59 -6.65 -15.82
C LYS A 275 -11.88 -5.20 -16.20
N THR A 276 -10.99 -4.27 -15.87
CA THR A 276 -11.19 -2.83 -16.10
C THR A 276 -10.47 -2.31 -17.34
N SER A 277 -9.33 -2.90 -17.70
CA SER A 277 -8.51 -2.43 -18.80
C SER A 277 -7.76 -3.58 -19.47
N LYS A 278 -7.38 -3.37 -20.74
CA LYS A 278 -6.55 -4.26 -21.56
C LYS A 278 -5.49 -3.41 -22.25
N MET A 279 -4.23 -3.78 -22.10
CA MET A 279 -3.10 -3.14 -22.76
C MET A 279 -2.16 -4.20 -23.32
N LYS A 280 -2.15 -4.36 -24.65
CA LYS A 280 -1.34 -5.37 -25.37
C LYS A 280 -1.59 -6.78 -24.79
N ASP A 281 -0.56 -7.35 -24.15
CA ASP A 281 -0.53 -8.69 -23.56
C ASP A 281 -0.84 -8.71 -22.06
N SER A 282 -1.34 -7.60 -21.52
CA SER A 282 -1.68 -7.47 -20.11
C SER A 282 -3.11 -6.97 -19.92
N ILE A 283 -3.73 -7.42 -18.84
CA ILE A 283 -5.07 -6.99 -18.42
C ILE A 283 -4.99 -6.47 -17.00
N GLU A 284 -5.81 -5.46 -16.72
CA GLU A 284 -6.02 -4.98 -15.36
C GLU A 284 -7.23 -5.70 -14.76
N LEU A 285 -7.00 -6.33 -13.61
CA LEU A 285 -8.05 -6.89 -12.78
C LEU A 285 -8.25 -5.99 -11.57
N PHE A 286 -9.51 -5.63 -11.32
CA PHE A 286 -9.92 -4.79 -10.21
C PHE A 286 -10.79 -5.61 -9.25
N PHE A 287 -10.45 -5.55 -7.98
CA PHE A 287 -11.05 -6.32 -6.90
C PHE A 287 -11.69 -5.39 -5.89
N LEU A 288 -12.90 -5.72 -5.45
CA LEU A 288 -13.60 -5.02 -4.39
C LEU A 288 -13.93 -6.01 -3.28
N VAL A 289 -13.44 -5.73 -2.08
CA VAL A 289 -13.79 -6.46 -0.85
C VAL A 289 -14.59 -5.51 0.03
N ASN A 290 -15.88 -5.75 0.16
CA ASN A 290 -16.79 -4.92 0.92
C ASN A 290 -17.26 -5.64 2.18
N ASP A 291 -17.36 -4.92 3.29
CA ASP A 291 -17.86 -5.41 4.56
C ASP A 291 -18.77 -4.37 5.22
N THR A 292 -19.79 -4.84 5.95
CA THR A 292 -20.70 -3.98 6.74
C THR A 292 -20.28 -3.89 8.21
N GLY A 293 -18.98 -3.97 8.48
CA GLY A 293 -18.43 -4.00 9.82
C GLY A 293 -18.39 -2.64 10.52
N ILE A 294 -17.54 -2.53 11.54
CA ILE A 294 -17.46 -1.34 12.39
C ILE A 294 -17.05 -0.06 11.66
N GLY A 295 -16.46 -0.18 10.47
CA GLY A 295 -15.89 0.94 9.72
C GLY A 295 -14.80 1.70 10.47
N MET A 296 -14.30 2.78 9.87
CA MET A 296 -13.20 3.60 10.38
C MET A 296 -13.47 5.08 10.13
N ASP A 297 -12.91 5.96 10.97
CA ASP A 297 -12.89 7.39 10.70
C ASP A 297 -11.75 7.79 9.74
N ALA A 298 -11.77 9.02 9.23
CA ALA A 298 -10.80 9.48 8.24
C ALA A 298 -9.35 9.48 8.77
N LYS A 299 -9.13 9.75 10.06
CA LYS A 299 -7.78 9.77 10.65
C LYS A 299 -7.20 8.36 10.78
N GLU A 300 -8.07 7.38 10.99
CA GLU A 300 -7.71 5.96 11.04
C GLU A 300 -7.34 5.43 9.66
N GLN A 301 -8.02 5.89 8.60
CA GLN A 301 -7.75 5.52 7.20
C GLN A 301 -6.35 5.97 6.73
N ASP A 302 -5.92 7.19 7.07
CA ASP A 302 -4.60 7.72 6.68
C ASP A 302 -3.41 6.89 7.18
N LYS A 303 -3.62 6.16 8.29
CA LYS A 303 -2.58 5.36 8.95
C LYS A 303 -2.66 3.88 8.60
N LEU A 304 -3.63 3.45 7.82
CA LEU A 304 -3.99 2.05 7.65
C LEU A 304 -2.94 1.24 6.88
N PHE A 305 -2.30 1.86 5.90
CA PHE A 305 -1.25 1.24 5.10
C PHE A 305 0.17 1.48 5.66
N GLN A 306 0.29 2.18 6.79
CA GLN A 306 1.58 2.38 7.45
C GLN A 306 2.00 1.12 8.19
N SER A 307 3.26 0.73 8.04
CA SER A 307 3.81 -0.47 8.70
C SER A 307 3.73 -0.36 10.22
N PHE A 308 3.33 -1.45 10.88
CA PHE A 308 3.17 -1.53 12.34
C PHE A 308 2.10 -0.59 12.93
N SER A 309 1.28 0.04 12.08
CA SER A 309 0.17 0.87 12.52
C SER A 309 -1.01 0.01 12.97
N GLN A 310 -1.62 0.39 14.10
CA GLN A 310 -2.86 -0.20 14.61
C GLN A 310 -3.80 0.90 15.04
N VAL A 311 -5.05 0.79 14.59
CA VAL A 311 -6.07 1.84 14.68
C VAL A 311 -6.52 2.12 16.12
N ASP A 312 -6.49 1.14 17.04
CA ASP A 312 -6.81 1.35 18.47
C ASP A 312 -6.22 0.26 19.39
N ALA A 313 -5.79 0.64 20.61
CA ALA A 313 -5.31 -0.26 21.66
C ALA A 313 -6.44 -1.13 22.27
N SER A 314 -7.71 -0.71 22.13
CA SER A 314 -8.88 -1.50 22.52
C SER A 314 -9.16 -2.64 21.53
N ILE A 315 -9.05 -2.36 20.23
CA ILE A 315 -9.22 -3.31 19.12
C ILE A 315 -8.03 -4.30 19.05
N SER A 316 -6.82 -3.81 19.31
CA SER A 316 -5.60 -4.64 19.38
C SER A 316 -5.70 -5.71 20.47
N ARG A 317 -6.26 -5.38 21.65
CA ARG A 317 -6.49 -6.35 22.74
C ARG A 317 -7.58 -7.38 22.42
N LYS A 318 -8.62 -7.00 21.68
CA LYS A 318 -9.76 -7.89 21.39
C LYS A 318 -9.51 -8.82 20.20
N TYR A 319 -8.73 -8.38 19.20
CA TYR A 319 -8.60 -9.13 17.95
C TYR A 319 -7.16 -9.32 17.44
N GLY A 320 -6.13 -8.76 18.11
CA GLY A 320 -4.72 -8.96 17.78
C GLY A 320 -4.29 -8.54 16.36
N GLY A 321 -3.01 -8.72 16.03
CA GLY A 321 -2.45 -8.49 14.70
C GLY A 321 -1.06 -7.86 14.75
N THR A 322 -0.29 -7.92 13.66
CA THR A 322 1.05 -7.31 13.57
C THR A 322 1.06 -5.91 12.96
N GLY A 323 -0.06 -5.46 12.39
CA GLY A 323 -0.11 -4.20 11.62
C GLY A 323 0.69 -4.25 10.31
N LEU A 324 1.18 -5.43 9.90
CA LEU A 324 1.97 -5.58 8.67
C LEU A 324 1.11 -5.99 7.46
N GLY A 325 0.00 -6.69 7.69
CA GLY A 325 -0.80 -7.30 6.61
C GLY A 325 -1.22 -6.33 5.52
N LEU A 326 -1.74 -5.16 5.89
CA LEU A 326 -2.22 -4.15 4.93
C LEU A 326 -1.06 -3.41 4.24
N SER A 327 0.05 -3.14 4.95
CA SER A 327 1.26 -2.58 4.32
C SER A 327 1.87 -3.54 3.30
N ILE A 328 1.87 -4.85 3.59
CA ILE A 328 2.29 -5.89 2.64
C ILE A 328 1.32 -5.94 1.45
N CYS A 329 0.01 -5.83 1.68
CA CYS A 329 -0.97 -5.78 0.59
C CYS A 329 -0.70 -4.60 -0.36
N LYS A 330 -0.42 -3.42 0.18
CA LYS A 330 -0.07 -2.26 -0.62
C LYS A 330 1.17 -2.48 -1.47
N GLN A 331 2.25 -2.93 -0.86
CA GLN A 331 3.51 -3.18 -1.56
C GLN A 331 3.38 -4.30 -2.61
N LEU A 332 2.59 -5.35 -2.34
CA LEU A 332 2.32 -6.42 -3.33
C LEU A 332 1.50 -5.90 -4.52
N ALA A 333 0.45 -5.11 -4.27
CA ALA A 333 -0.34 -4.52 -5.35
C ALA A 333 0.52 -3.59 -6.23
N GLU A 334 1.34 -2.75 -5.62
CA GLU A 334 2.28 -1.87 -6.32
C GLU A 334 3.34 -2.66 -7.10
N LEU A 335 3.88 -3.75 -6.54
CA LEU A 335 4.83 -4.63 -7.23
C LEU A 335 4.18 -5.35 -8.43
N MET A 336 2.87 -5.58 -8.38
CA MET A 336 2.05 -6.09 -9.48
C MET A 336 1.53 -4.97 -10.40
N ASN A 337 2.17 -3.80 -10.37
CA ASN A 337 1.87 -2.59 -11.16
C ASN A 337 0.47 -2.01 -10.96
N GLY A 338 -0.21 -2.36 -9.86
CA GLY A 338 -1.53 -1.87 -9.53
C GLY A 338 -1.53 -0.93 -8.33
N SER A 339 -2.67 -0.83 -7.66
CA SER A 339 -2.86 0.04 -6.51
C SER A 339 -3.85 -0.55 -5.50
N ILE A 340 -3.85 -0.07 -4.26
CA ILE A 340 -4.86 -0.42 -3.25
C ILE A 340 -5.37 0.86 -2.57
N ASN A 341 -6.67 0.94 -2.38
CA ASN A 341 -7.38 2.04 -1.72
C ASN A 341 -8.40 1.48 -0.72
N VAL A 342 -8.85 2.37 0.17
CA VAL A 342 -9.88 2.07 1.16
C VAL A 342 -10.87 3.22 1.21
N GLU A 343 -12.15 2.89 1.26
CA GLU A 343 -13.23 3.80 1.59
C GLU A 343 -13.96 3.23 2.81
N SER A 344 -14.10 4.01 3.88
CA SER A 344 -14.74 3.54 5.10
C SER A 344 -15.51 4.65 5.79
N VAL A 345 -16.62 4.28 6.41
CA VAL A 345 -17.39 5.16 7.28
C VAL A 345 -17.69 4.40 8.56
N LYS A 346 -17.32 5.00 9.70
CA LYS A 346 -17.56 4.44 11.02
C LYS A 346 -19.04 4.05 11.20
N GLY A 347 -19.27 2.79 11.54
CA GLY A 347 -20.59 2.17 11.72
C GLY A 347 -21.29 1.71 10.44
N ARG A 348 -20.78 2.02 9.25
CA ARG A 348 -21.39 1.61 7.96
C ARG A 348 -20.60 0.53 7.21
N GLY A 349 -19.34 0.31 7.59
CA GLY A 349 -18.48 -0.71 7.00
C GLY A 349 -17.26 -0.17 6.28
N THR A 350 -16.59 -1.04 5.54
CA THR A 350 -15.36 -0.73 4.80
C THR A 350 -15.38 -1.38 3.44
N THR A 351 -14.95 -0.64 2.42
CA THR A 351 -14.69 -1.16 1.09
C THR A 351 -13.20 -1.02 0.80
N PHE A 352 -12.53 -2.15 0.67
CA PHE A 352 -11.17 -2.23 0.14
C PHE A 352 -11.22 -2.47 -1.36
N THR A 353 -10.51 -1.66 -2.12
CA THR A 353 -10.38 -1.84 -3.57
C THR A 353 -8.92 -1.99 -3.94
N PHE A 354 -8.58 -2.96 -4.78
CA PHE A 354 -7.23 -3.04 -5.33
C PHE A 354 -7.24 -3.44 -6.80
N SER A 355 -6.26 -2.95 -7.55
CA SER A 355 -5.98 -3.37 -8.92
C SER A 355 -4.65 -4.09 -9.01
N ILE A 356 -4.51 -4.96 -10.01
CA ILE A 356 -3.26 -5.61 -10.40
C ILE A 356 -3.22 -5.76 -11.93
N TRP A 357 -2.02 -5.75 -12.50
CA TRP A 357 -1.80 -6.11 -13.89
C TRP A 357 -1.29 -7.54 -13.99
N VAL A 358 -1.95 -8.33 -14.83
CA VAL A 358 -1.56 -9.73 -15.11
C VAL A 358 -1.40 -9.95 -16.60
N GLY A 359 -0.52 -10.89 -16.94
CA GLY A 359 -0.32 -11.31 -18.33
C GLY A 359 -1.51 -12.11 -18.82
N ARG A 360 -1.80 -11.98 -20.12
CA ARG A 360 -2.79 -12.79 -20.81
C ARG A 360 -2.21 -14.16 -21.17
N ASP A 361 -3.04 -15.19 -21.16
CA ASP A 361 -2.71 -16.46 -21.78
C ASP A 361 -2.72 -16.35 -23.32
N PRO A 362 -1.61 -16.68 -24.03
CA PRO A 362 -1.56 -16.61 -25.49
C PRO A 362 -2.54 -17.56 -26.20
N GLU A 363 -2.98 -18.63 -25.52
CA GLU A 363 -3.85 -19.67 -26.08
C GLU A 363 -5.36 -19.38 -25.92
N GLU A 364 -5.74 -18.38 -25.12
CA GLU A 364 -7.14 -17.94 -25.02
C GLU A 364 -7.47 -17.01 -26.19
N SER A 365 -8.22 -17.53 -27.17
CA SER A 365 -8.82 -16.73 -28.24
C SER A 365 -9.65 -15.59 -27.65
N ASP A 366 -9.49 -14.38 -28.20
CA ASP A 366 -10.39 -13.26 -27.91
C ASP A 366 -11.84 -13.71 -28.16
N THR A 367 -12.54 -14.07 -27.09
CA THR A 367 -13.99 -13.92 -27.08
C THR A 367 -14.19 -12.43 -26.91
N ASP A 368 -14.05 -11.70 -28.02
CA ASP A 368 -14.53 -10.34 -28.17
C ASP A 368 -16.06 -10.42 -27.98
N LEU A 369 -16.48 -10.38 -26.71
CA LEU A 369 -17.76 -9.77 -26.40
C LEU A 369 -17.57 -8.31 -26.81
N GLU A 370 -18.23 -7.97 -27.92
CA GLU A 370 -18.31 -6.64 -28.53
C GLU A 370 -18.23 -5.54 -27.48
N GLU A 371 -17.51 -4.45 -27.80
CA GLU A 371 -17.35 -3.21 -27.04
C GLU A 371 -18.49 -2.89 -26.05
N GLU A 372 -18.57 -3.61 -24.93
CA GLU A 372 -19.43 -3.24 -23.82
C GLU A 372 -18.71 -2.11 -23.12
N SER A 373 -19.28 -0.92 -23.29
CA SER A 373 -18.89 0.36 -22.69
C SER A 373 -18.11 0.17 -21.39
N PHE A 374 -16.92 0.77 -21.34
CA PHE A 374 -16.15 1.05 -20.12
C PHE A 374 -17.08 1.34 -18.94
N VAL A 375 -17.30 0.34 -18.08
CA VAL A 375 -17.90 0.56 -16.77
C VAL A 375 -16.75 0.80 -15.83
N LEU A 376 -16.41 2.07 -15.60
CA LEU A 376 -15.85 2.43 -14.30
C LEU A 376 -16.85 1.85 -13.28
N PRO A 377 -16.44 0.94 -12.37
CA PRO A 377 -17.27 0.72 -11.21
C PRO A 377 -17.38 2.09 -10.57
N LYS A 378 -18.57 2.68 -10.59
CA LYS A 378 -18.91 3.55 -9.48
C LYS A 378 -18.62 2.68 -8.25
N PRO A 379 -18.02 3.20 -7.17
CA PRO A 379 -18.29 2.58 -5.88
C PRO A 379 -19.80 2.36 -5.86
N VAL A 380 -20.29 1.24 -5.31
CA VAL A 380 -21.72 0.98 -5.22
C VAL A 380 -22.37 2.00 -4.24
N SER A 381 -22.23 3.29 -4.52
CA SER A 381 -23.21 4.37 -4.42
C SER A 381 -24.56 4.00 -5.04
N ALA A 382 -24.67 2.89 -5.77
CA ALA A 382 -25.95 2.22 -6.00
C ALA A 382 -26.43 1.36 -4.80
N PHE A 383 -25.89 1.60 -3.59
CA PHE A 383 -26.65 1.38 -2.35
C PHE A 383 -27.29 2.68 -1.83
N SER A 384 -27.08 3.86 -2.44
CA SER A 384 -27.82 5.08 -2.06
C SER A 384 -29.16 5.22 -2.80
N ASP A 385 -29.26 4.83 -4.07
CA ASP A 385 -30.53 4.88 -4.82
C ASP A 385 -31.50 3.73 -4.48
N ALA A 386 -31.06 2.70 -3.76
CA ALA A 386 -31.94 1.71 -3.14
C ALA A 386 -32.26 2.03 -1.67
N LEU A 387 -31.68 3.12 -1.13
CA LEU A 387 -31.96 3.61 0.23
C LEU A 387 -32.92 4.81 0.25
N GLU A 388 -33.26 5.43 -0.89
CA GLU A 388 -34.26 6.51 -0.90
C GLU A 388 -35.72 6.01 -0.81
N ASP A 389 -35.98 4.71 -1.02
CA ASP A 389 -37.29 4.09 -0.77
C ASP A 389 -37.31 3.19 0.49
N GLU A 390 -36.18 3.00 1.19
CA GLU A 390 -36.11 2.22 2.45
C GLU A 390 -35.85 3.09 3.70
N GLU A 391 -35.75 4.43 3.57
CA GLU A 391 -35.70 5.35 4.72
C GLU A 391 -37.07 5.60 5.40
N GLN A 392 -38.11 4.85 5.04
CA GLN A 392 -39.34 4.75 5.83
C GLN A 392 -39.46 3.34 6.43
N GLU A 393 -39.25 3.26 7.76
CA GLU A 393 -39.46 2.12 8.66
C GLU A 393 -38.24 1.27 9.09
N GLU A 394 -37.12 1.87 9.48
CA GLU A 394 -36.11 1.19 10.34
C GLU A 394 -36.56 1.04 11.81
N GLY A 395 -37.70 0.37 12.01
CA GLY A 395 -38.18 -0.08 13.31
C GLY A 395 -37.83 -1.53 13.59
N PHE A 396 -37.87 -1.92 14.86
CA PHE A 396 -37.87 -3.33 15.35
C PHE A 396 -38.93 -4.24 14.66
N ALA A 397 -39.82 -3.68 13.84
CA ALA A 397 -40.94 -4.33 13.18
C ALA A 397 -40.68 -4.86 11.75
N SER A 398 -39.53 -4.59 11.11
CA SER A 398 -39.27 -5.15 9.76
C SER A 398 -39.10 -6.68 9.80
N ALA A 399 -39.79 -7.39 8.90
CA ALA A 399 -39.81 -8.85 8.83
C ALA A 399 -38.40 -9.47 8.71
N ALA A 400 -37.50 -8.81 7.97
CA ALA A 400 -36.11 -9.25 7.80
C ALA A 400 -35.28 -9.14 9.08
N ASN A 401 -35.53 -8.14 9.93
CA ASN A 401 -34.85 -7.98 11.23
C ASN A 401 -35.37 -8.98 12.26
N ARG A 402 -36.67 -9.32 12.22
CA ARG A 402 -37.28 -10.35 13.08
C ARG A 402 -36.71 -11.74 12.77
N GLU A 403 -36.59 -12.10 11.49
CA GLU A 403 -35.99 -13.37 11.08
C GLU A 403 -34.52 -13.49 11.55
N LYS A 404 -33.73 -12.43 11.38
CA LYS A 404 -32.34 -12.35 11.88
C LYS A 404 -32.26 -12.45 13.40
N LEU A 405 -33.21 -11.85 14.13
CA LEU A 405 -33.29 -11.94 15.58
C LEU A 405 -33.60 -13.37 16.05
N LEU A 406 -34.60 -14.03 15.45
CA LEU A 406 -34.98 -15.42 15.77
C LEU A 406 -33.85 -16.42 15.46
N LYS A 407 -33.14 -16.21 14.36
CA LYS A 407 -31.95 -17.01 14.00
C LYS A 407 -30.82 -16.81 15.01
N SER A 408 -30.58 -15.57 15.43
CA SER A 408 -29.58 -15.24 16.46
C SER A 408 -29.94 -15.82 17.83
N LEU A 409 -31.22 -15.77 18.23
CA LEU A 409 -31.71 -16.40 19.47
C LEU A 409 -31.53 -17.93 19.44
N SER A 410 -31.83 -18.56 18.32
CA SER A 410 -31.68 -20.02 18.17
C SER A 410 -30.20 -20.44 18.25
N LYS A 411 -29.30 -19.67 17.65
CA LYS A 411 -27.85 -19.89 17.76
C LYS A 411 -27.33 -19.63 19.19
N LEU A 412 -27.91 -18.67 19.90
CA LEU A 412 -27.56 -18.38 21.29
C LEU A 412 -27.90 -19.56 22.22
N ILE A 413 -29.10 -20.14 22.10
CA ILE A 413 -29.49 -21.34 22.86
C ILE A 413 -28.48 -22.46 22.63
N LEU A 414 -28.17 -22.75 21.37
CA LEU A 414 -27.22 -23.81 21.01
C LEU A 414 -25.82 -23.58 21.60
N CYS A 415 -25.35 -22.33 21.62
CA CYS A 415 -24.05 -22.00 22.22
C CYS A 415 -24.04 -22.19 23.74
N VAL A 416 -25.15 -21.88 24.41
CA VAL A 416 -25.32 -22.03 25.85
C VAL A 416 -25.43 -23.52 26.22
N GLU A 417 -26.15 -24.33 25.43
CA GLU A 417 -26.21 -25.79 25.58
C GLU A 417 -24.85 -26.48 25.38
N MET A 418 -24.00 -25.92 24.52
CA MET A 418 -22.63 -26.43 24.27
C MET A 418 -21.57 -25.85 25.23
N GLU A 419 -21.97 -25.13 26.29
CA GLU A 419 -21.08 -24.45 27.25
C GLU A 419 -20.07 -23.47 26.58
N ASN A 420 -20.43 -22.91 25.42
CA ASN A 420 -19.58 -22.00 24.64
C ASN A 420 -19.92 -20.53 24.95
N TRP A 421 -19.51 -20.07 26.13
CA TRP A 421 -19.86 -18.75 26.67
C TRP A 421 -19.32 -17.57 25.87
N GLU A 422 -18.15 -17.70 25.24
CA GLU A 422 -17.55 -16.67 24.41
C GLU A 422 -18.38 -16.41 23.14
N LYS A 423 -18.85 -17.49 22.48
CA LYS A 423 -19.80 -17.37 21.35
C LYS A 423 -21.16 -16.87 21.82
N ALA A 424 -21.63 -17.28 23.00
CA ALA A 424 -22.89 -16.79 23.57
C ALA A 424 -22.87 -15.27 23.81
N GLU A 425 -21.75 -14.72 24.29
CA GLU A 425 -21.59 -13.28 24.48
C GLU A 425 -21.59 -12.51 23.14
N MET A 426 -20.97 -13.08 22.10
CA MET A 426 -21.03 -12.51 20.74
C MET A 426 -22.47 -12.46 20.21
N PHE A 427 -23.23 -13.55 20.29
CA PHE A 427 -24.63 -13.57 19.85
C PHE A 427 -25.52 -12.65 20.69
N MET A 428 -25.19 -12.44 21.98
CA MET A 428 -25.93 -11.49 22.80
C MET A 428 -25.71 -10.05 22.38
N GLU A 429 -24.50 -9.68 22.00
CA GLU A 429 -24.24 -8.33 21.49
C GLU A 429 -24.95 -8.11 20.14
N THR A 430 -25.05 -9.13 19.30
CA THR A 430 -25.90 -9.14 18.09
C THR A 430 -27.37 -8.91 18.41
N ILE A 431 -27.93 -9.64 19.40
CA ILE A 431 -29.33 -9.45 19.83
C ILE A 431 -29.53 -8.03 20.36
N ARG A 432 -28.59 -7.49 21.16
CA ARG A 432 -28.67 -6.12 21.67
C ARG A 432 -28.75 -5.08 20.55
N GLN A 433 -27.92 -5.23 19.52
CA GLN A 433 -27.92 -4.34 18.35
C GLN A 433 -29.23 -4.40 17.56
N LEU A 434 -29.75 -5.61 17.32
CA LEU A 434 -31.02 -5.82 16.63
C LEU A 434 -32.23 -5.28 17.42
N THR A 435 -32.10 -5.14 18.74
CA THR A 435 -33.17 -4.61 19.62
C THR A 435 -32.98 -3.15 20.06
N ALA A 436 -32.05 -2.40 19.44
CA ALA A 436 -31.72 -1.05 19.89
C ALA A 436 -32.90 -0.06 19.90
N ASN A 437 -33.83 -0.20 18.94
CA ASN A 437 -35.04 0.61 18.80
C ASN A 437 -36.32 -0.12 19.25
N ALA A 438 -36.20 -1.17 20.07
CA ALA A 438 -37.34 -2.00 20.49
C ALA A 438 -38.14 -1.37 21.66
N PRO A 439 -39.41 -1.75 21.88
CA PRO A 439 -40.21 -1.34 23.03
C PRO A 439 -39.51 -1.63 24.37
N GLN A 440 -39.83 -0.84 25.41
CA GLN A 440 -39.17 -0.95 26.73
C GLN A 440 -39.17 -2.37 27.32
N ASP A 441 -40.19 -3.17 27.04
CA ASP A 441 -40.32 -4.54 27.55
C ASP A 441 -39.31 -5.52 26.90
N VAL A 442 -39.02 -5.34 25.60
CA VAL A 442 -37.99 -6.10 24.88
C VAL A 442 -36.60 -5.69 25.38
N SER A 443 -36.35 -4.39 25.50
CA SER A 443 -35.06 -3.86 25.96
C SER A 443 -34.71 -4.32 27.39
N ARG A 444 -35.70 -4.34 28.30
CA ARG A 444 -35.54 -4.89 29.67
C ARG A 444 -35.19 -6.37 29.66
N THR A 445 -35.80 -7.14 28.77
CA THR A 445 -35.58 -8.59 28.66
C THR A 445 -34.18 -8.88 28.11
N VAL A 446 -33.73 -8.14 27.10
CA VAL A 446 -32.35 -8.23 26.58
C VAL A 446 -31.30 -7.86 27.63
N LEU A 447 -31.54 -6.84 28.45
CA LEU A 447 -30.63 -6.48 29.54
C LEU A 447 -30.51 -7.58 30.59
N ARG A 448 -31.64 -8.21 30.96
CA ARG A 448 -31.66 -9.37 31.87
C ARG A 448 -30.93 -10.57 31.27
N LEU A 449 -31.10 -10.81 29.97
CA LEU A 449 -30.40 -11.88 29.24
C LEU A 449 -28.88 -11.68 29.26
N LYS A 450 -28.42 -10.44 29.01
CA LYS A 450 -27.00 -10.06 29.08
C LYS A 450 -26.40 -10.37 30.45
N MET A 451 -27.10 -9.95 31.52
CA MET A 451 -26.67 -10.21 32.89
C MET A 451 -26.68 -11.69 33.25
N ALA A 452 -27.57 -12.49 32.66
CA ALA A 452 -27.65 -13.93 32.89
C ALA A 452 -26.50 -14.68 32.20
N ILE A 453 -26.11 -14.26 31.00
CA ILE A 453 -24.95 -14.81 30.26
C ILE A 453 -23.64 -14.48 30.95
N GLN A 454 -23.47 -13.25 31.45
CA GLN A 454 -22.30 -12.87 32.25
C GLN A 454 -22.19 -13.61 33.59
N LYS A 455 -23.30 -14.18 34.08
CA LYS A 455 -23.35 -14.96 35.32
C LYS A 455 -23.45 -16.46 35.07
N GLU A 456 -23.31 -16.90 33.81
CA GLU A 456 -23.40 -18.30 33.38
C GLU A 456 -24.65 -19.03 33.92
N ASN A 457 -25.77 -18.32 34.05
CA ASN A 457 -26.97 -18.83 34.68
C ASN A 457 -27.95 -19.41 33.64
N TYR A 458 -27.83 -20.71 33.37
CA TYR A 458 -28.59 -21.42 32.33
C TYR A 458 -30.10 -21.24 32.43
N GLU A 459 -30.70 -21.42 33.61
CA GLU A 459 -32.16 -21.31 33.80
C GLU A 459 -32.67 -19.91 33.41
N LYS A 460 -32.00 -18.85 33.87
CA LYS A 460 -32.40 -17.48 33.55
C LYS A 460 -32.20 -17.12 32.08
N ILE A 461 -31.22 -17.75 31.41
CA ILE A 461 -30.98 -17.57 29.98
C ILE A 461 -32.10 -18.23 29.19
N SER A 462 -32.45 -19.48 29.50
CA SER A 462 -33.53 -20.21 28.81
C SER A 462 -34.87 -19.48 28.94
N THR A 463 -35.26 -19.11 30.16
CA THR A 463 -36.52 -18.37 30.40
C THR A 463 -36.51 -17.01 29.70
N GLY A 464 -35.37 -16.31 29.68
CA GLY A 464 -35.25 -15.03 29.02
C GLY A 464 -35.32 -15.11 27.50
N ILE A 465 -34.79 -16.18 26.88
CA ILE A 465 -34.87 -16.41 25.44
C ILE A 465 -36.31 -16.76 25.03
N GLU A 466 -37.00 -17.62 25.79
CA GLU A 466 -38.42 -17.92 25.56
C GLU A 466 -39.30 -16.68 25.68
N THR A 467 -39.04 -15.85 26.70
CA THR A 467 -39.76 -14.57 26.87
C THR A 467 -39.52 -13.63 25.71
N LEU A 468 -38.26 -13.52 25.23
CA LEU A 468 -37.93 -12.65 24.10
C LEU A 468 -38.56 -13.17 22.79
N ARG A 469 -38.57 -14.49 22.57
CA ARG A 469 -39.21 -15.12 21.41
C ARG A 469 -40.72 -14.88 21.41
N GLY A 470 -41.39 -15.09 22.55
CA GLY A 470 -42.83 -14.84 22.67
C GLY A 470 -43.22 -13.37 22.47
N LEU A 471 -42.37 -12.42 22.91
CA LEU A 471 -42.58 -10.99 22.65
C LEU A 471 -42.41 -10.59 21.18
N VAL A 472 -41.63 -11.35 20.41
CA VAL A 472 -41.40 -11.12 18.98
C VAL A 472 -42.54 -11.73 18.15
N GLU A 473 -43.02 -12.92 18.53
CA GLU A 473 -44.14 -13.62 17.89
C GLU A 473 -45.50 -12.94 18.17
N THR A 474 -45.74 -12.41 19.37
CA THR A 474 -46.98 -11.66 19.68
C THR A 474 -47.09 -10.31 18.94
N GLN A 475 -45.96 -9.75 18.48
CA GLN A 475 -45.96 -8.59 17.59
C GLN A 475 -46.12 -8.95 16.09
N GLU A 476 -46.17 -10.24 15.76
CA GLU A 476 -46.51 -10.76 14.43
C GLU A 476 -48.03 -10.74 14.22
N GLU A 477 -48.80 -11.17 15.22
CA GLU A 477 -50.27 -11.20 15.18
C GLU A 477 -50.91 -9.80 15.14
N SER A 478 -50.30 -8.81 15.78
CA SER A 478 -50.79 -7.42 15.77
C SER A 478 -50.52 -6.68 14.45
N SER A 479 -49.48 -7.06 13.70
CA SER A 479 -49.18 -6.50 12.38
C SER A 479 -49.99 -7.09 11.22
N ILE A 480 -50.62 -8.26 11.43
CA ILE A 480 -51.45 -8.94 10.41
C ILE A 480 -52.94 -8.51 10.54
N GLY A 481 -53.36 -8.02 11.71
CA GLY A 481 -54.74 -7.58 11.97
C GLY A 481 -55.14 -6.19 11.44
N GLU A 482 -54.21 -5.42 10.86
CA GLU A 482 -54.46 -4.08 10.30
C GLU A 482 -54.21 -3.98 8.77
N ARG A 483 -54.20 -5.11 8.05
CA ARG A 483 -54.15 -5.11 6.57
C ARG A 483 -55.51 -5.28 5.90
#